data_AF-A0A1A8IC89-F1
#
_entry.id   AF-A0A1A8IC89-F1
#
_cell.length_a   1.000
_cell.length_b   1.000
_cell.length_c   1.000
_cell.angle_alpha   90.00
_cell.angle_beta   90.00
_cell.angle_gamma   90.00
#
_symmetry.space_group_name_H-M   'P 1'
#
loop_
_entity.id
_entity.type
_entity.pdbx_description
1 polymer ?
#
loop_
_entity_poly.entity_id
_entity_poly.type
_entity_poly.pdbx_seq_one_letter_code
_entity_poly.pdbx_strand_id
1 'polypeptide(L)'
;LDSHLIHKIIIDEKAYIADVSFGVSSQIREPLELISGNDQIQAAGVFRLIDKGNIWVLEKTGRKQEVLNAEFATSSLVNRKETKQIYCFTLEPRE
;
A
#
# COMPACT_ATOMS: atom_id res chain seq x y z
N LEU A 1 -11.71 9.73 10.07
CA LEU A 1 -10.82 9.82 8.90
C LEU A 1 -9.45 9.20 9.20
N ASP A 2 -9.03 9.17 10.45
CA ASP A 2 -7.77 8.56 10.89
C ASP A 2 -8.00 7.19 11.55
N SER A 3 -8.41 6.18 10.78
CA SER A 3 -8.61 4.81 11.29
C SER A 3 -7.36 3.93 11.18
N HIS A 4 -6.27 4.45 10.61
CA HIS A 4 -5.05 3.72 10.34
C HIS A 4 -3.82 4.55 10.69
N LEU A 5 -2.88 3.95 11.43
CA LEU A 5 -1.64 4.59 11.84
C LEU A 5 -0.48 4.05 11.00
N ILE A 6 0.32 4.97 10.47
CA ILE A 6 1.56 4.66 9.76
C ILE A 6 2.69 5.52 10.30
N HIS A 7 3.93 5.15 10.01
CA HIS A 7 5.11 5.88 10.43
C HIS A 7 5.81 6.52 9.23
N LYS A 8 6.17 7.80 9.36
CA LYS A 8 7.15 8.44 8.48
C LYS A 8 8.53 8.33 9.13
N ILE A 9 9.51 7.85 8.38
CA ILE A 9 10.90 7.67 8.84
C ILE A 9 11.81 8.50 7.94
N ILE A 10 12.77 9.21 8.52
CA ILE A 10 13.82 9.92 7.77
C ILE A 10 15.15 9.20 8.01
N ILE A 11 15.83 8.79 6.94
CA ILE A 11 17.16 8.17 6.95
C ILE A 11 17.99 8.88 5.89
N ASP A 12 19.15 9.44 6.26
CA ASP A 12 20.04 10.15 5.35
C ASP A 12 19.30 11.16 4.46
N GLU A 13 18.48 12.02 5.08
CA GLU A 13 17.63 13.05 4.44
C GLU A 13 16.51 12.52 3.54
N LYS A 14 16.41 11.20 3.35
CA LYS A 14 15.34 10.56 2.57
C LYS A 14 14.17 10.17 3.46
N ALA A 15 12.96 10.47 2.98
CA ALA A 15 11.72 10.14 3.67
C ALA A 15 11.16 8.80 3.18
N TYR A 16 10.71 7.98 4.12
CA TYR A 16 10.06 6.71 3.87
C TYR A 16 8.76 6.62 4.67
N ILE A 17 7.83 5.78 4.22
CA ILE A 17 6.75 5.27 5.07
C ILE A 17 7.03 3.83 5.49
N ALA A 18 6.64 3.51 6.72
CA ALA A 18 6.62 2.16 7.26
C ALA A 18 5.27 1.89 7.93
N ASP A 19 4.80 0.67 7.78
CA ASP A 19 3.50 0.20 8.26
C ASP A 19 3.64 -1.31 8.44
N VAL A 20 3.30 -1.80 9.64
CA VAL A 20 3.36 -3.22 10.00
C VAL A 20 2.00 -3.75 10.47
N SER A 21 0.92 -3.00 10.24
CA SER A 21 -0.40 -3.24 10.84
C SER A 21 -1.57 -3.28 9.85
N PHE A 22 -1.37 -2.97 8.56
CA PHE A 22 -2.47 -3.05 7.58
C PHE A 22 -2.89 -4.50 7.25
N GLY A 23 -1.92 -5.40 7.09
CA GLY A 23 -2.15 -6.84 6.94
C GLY A 23 -2.55 -7.36 5.55
N VAL A 24 -2.90 -8.65 5.52
CA VAL A 24 -3.26 -9.46 4.33
C VAL A 24 -2.27 -9.31 3.17
N SER A 25 -2.74 -9.40 1.92
CA SER A 25 -1.95 -9.19 0.71
C SER A 25 -1.63 -7.71 0.40
N SER A 26 -2.05 -6.80 1.28
CA SER A 26 -1.79 -5.35 1.16
C SER A 26 -0.60 -4.90 2.01
N GLN A 27 -0.10 -5.75 2.91
CA GLN A 27 1.02 -5.44 3.79
C GLN A 27 2.28 -5.12 3.00
N ILE A 28 2.82 -3.91 3.21
CA ILE A 28 4.17 -3.56 2.74
C ILE A 28 5.19 -4.39 3.54
N ARG A 29 6.22 -4.90 2.87
CA ARG A 29 7.28 -5.73 3.49
C ARG A 29 8.56 -4.96 3.75
N GLU A 30 8.77 -3.89 3.00
CA GLU A 30 9.91 -2.99 3.09
C GLU A 30 9.39 -1.55 3.16
N PRO A 31 10.12 -0.62 3.79
CA PRO A 31 9.76 0.79 3.78
C PRO A 31 9.64 1.32 2.35
N LEU A 32 8.64 2.16 2.10
CA LEU A 32 8.45 2.78 0.79
C LEU A 32 9.00 4.20 0.82
N GLU A 33 9.94 4.52 -0.07
CA GLU A 33 10.44 5.87 -0.24
C GLU A 33 9.29 6.80 -0.66
N LEU A 34 9.18 7.95 0.00
CA LEU A 34 8.10 8.91 -0.18
C LEU A 34 8.32 9.74 -1.46
N ILE A 35 8.30 9.08 -2.61
CA ILE A 35 8.42 9.67 -3.94
C ILE A 35 7.15 9.35 -4.73
N SER A 36 6.50 10.41 -5.24
CA SER A 36 5.28 10.28 -6.02
C SER A 36 5.53 9.58 -7.35
N GLY A 37 4.68 8.62 -7.70
CA GLY A 37 4.70 7.91 -8.97
C GLY A 37 5.76 6.82 -9.12
N ASN A 38 6.68 6.66 -8.16
CA ASN A 38 7.74 5.66 -8.25
C ASN A 38 7.23 4.25 -7.98
N ASP A 39 7.60 3.30 -8.85
CA ASP A 39 7.29 1.88 -8.67
C ASP A 39 8.27 1.21 -7.72
N GLN A 40 7.74 0.70 -6.61
CA GLN A 40 8.51 0.07 -5.55
C GLN A 40 8.12 -1.41 -5.44
N ILE A 41 8.93 -2.24 -6.10
CA ILE A 41 8.67 -3.67 -6.25
C ILE A 41 9.01 -4.39 -4.94
N GLN A 42 8.07 -5.18 -4.43
CA GLN A 42 8.26 -6.04 -3.26
C GLN A 42 7.72 -7.44 -3.52
N ALA A 43 8.04 -8.39 -2.63
CA ALA A 43 7.51 -9.75 -2.71
C ALA A 43 5.96 -9.83 -2.61
N ALA A 44 5.26 -8.78 -2.16
CA ALA A 44 3.80 -8.74 -2.14
C ALA A 44 3.18 -8.23 -3.46
N GLY A 45 3.93 -7.46 -4.26
CA GLY A 45 3.47 -6.77 -5.46
C GLY A 45 4.24 -5.46 -5.68
N VAL A 46 3.78 -4.65 -6.63
CA VAL A 46 4.36 -3.31 -6.87
C VAL A 46 3.54 -2.29 -6.10
N PHE A 47 4.19 -1.51 -5.27
CA PHE A 47 3.57 -0.40 -4.54
C PHE A 47 3.93 0.92 -5.20
N ARG A 48 2.99 1.86 -5.16
CA ARG A 48 3.18 3.21 -5.66
C ARG A 48 2.52 4.20 -4.72
N LEU A 49 3.26 5.26 -4.40
CA LEU A 49 2.75 6.41 -3.66
C LEU A 49 2.37 7.49 -4.66
N ILE A 50 1.16 8.04 -4.54
CA ILE A 50 0.69 9.13 -5.41
C ILE A 50 0.40 10.35 -4.54
N ASP A 51 1.18 11.40 -4.76
CA ASP A 51 0.93 12.72 -4.20
C ASP A 51 -0.21 13.41 -4.97
N LYS A 52 -1.29 13.75 -4.28
CA LYS A 52 -2.42 14.53 -4.81
C LYS A 52 -2.48 15.95 -4.23
N GLY A 53 -1.35 16.46 -3.73
CA GLY A 53 -1.21 17.77 -3.09
C GLY A 53 -1.43 17.66 -1.59
N ASN A 54 -2.69 17.70 -1.16
CA ASN A 54 -3.02 17.67 0.28
C ASN A 54 -3.03 16.26 0.89
N ILE A 55 -3.02 15.23 0.03
CA ILE A 55 -3.18 13.83 0.45
C ILE A 55 -2.30 12.92 -0.40
N TRP A 56 -1.72 11.93 0.26
CA TRP A 56 -0.99 10.84 -0.38
C TRP A 56 -1.90 9.62 -0.49
N VAL A 57 -1.78 8.89 -1.60
CA VAL A 57 -2.49 7.65 -1.84
C VAL A 57 -1.48 6.52 -2.00
N LEU A 58 -1.64 5.46 -1.21
CA LEU A 58 -0.90 4.21 -1.41
C LEU A 58 -1.72 3.28 -2.31
N GLU A 59 -1.14 2.89 -3.43
CA GLU A 59 -1.71 1.91 -4.34
C GLU A 59 -0.80 0.68 -4.45
N LYS A 60 -1.42 -0.45 -4.81
CA LYS A 60 -0.73 -1.70 -5.07
C LYS A 60 -1.23 -2.34 -6.34
N THR A 61 -0.30 -2.69 -7.22
CA THR A 61 -0.53 -3.59 -8.34
C THR A 61 -0.15 -5.01 -7.92
N GLY A 62 -1.15 -5.88 -7.91
CA GLY A 62 -1.00 -7.29 -7.54
C GLY A 62 -0.69 -8.18 -8.73
N ARG A 63 -0.32 -9.43 -8.45
CA ARG A 63 -0.28 -10.48 -9.48
C ARG A 63 -1.68 -10.96 -9.80
N LYS A 64 -1.88 -11.51 -11.00
CA LYS A 64 -3.09 -12.26 -11.36
C LYS A 64 -3.34 -13.34 -10.31
N GLN A 65 -4.52 -13.30 -9.69
CA GLN A 65 -4.91 -14.29 -8.69
C GLN A 65 -5.34 -15.58 -9.39
N GLU A 66 -4.89 -16.71 -8.88
CA GLU A 66 -5.34 -18.04 -9.27
C GLU A 66 -6.08 -18.67 -8.08
N VAL A 67 -7.35 -19.00 -8.28
CA VAL A 67 -8.21 -19.62 -7.25
C VAL A 67 -8.51 -21.04 -7.70
N LEU A 68 -7.83 -22.01 -7.09
CA LEU A 68 -7.89 -23.41 -7.52
C LEU A 68 -9.21 -24.09 -7.11
N ASN A 69 -9.76 -23.74 -5.95
CA ASN A 69 -11.05 -24.26 -5.52
C ASN A 69 -12.18 -23.39 -6.10
N ALA A 70 -12.96 -23.98 -7.00
CA ALA A 70 -14.07 -23.34 -7.70
C ALA A 70 -15.15 -22.75 -6.76
N GLU A 71 -15.32 -23.31 -5.56
CA GLU A 71 -16.28 -22.79 -4.56
C GLU A 71 -15.93 -21.36 -4.12
N PHE A 72 -14.64 -20.98 -4.19
CA PHE A 72 -14.17 -19.64 -3.85
C PHE A 72 -13.96 -18.74 -5.07
N ALA A 73 -14.25 -19.23 -6.29
CA ALA A 73 -13.99 -18.50 -7.53
C ALA A 73 -14.77 -17.18 -7.65
N THR A 74 -15.88 -17.03 -6.92
CA THR A 74 -16.70 -15.81 -6.84
C THR A 74 -16.61 -15.13 -5.47
N SER A 75 -15.72 -15.57 -4.58
CA SER A 75 -15.57 -15.00 -3.24
C SER A 75 -15.27 -13.50 -3.31
N SER A 76 -15.92 -12.73 -2.43
CA SER A 76 -15.70 -11.30 -2.24
C SER A 76 -14.34 -10.98 -1.60
N LEU A 77 -13.71 -11.96 -0.95
CA LEU A 77 -12.37 -11.82 -0.35
C LEU A 77 -11.26 -11.78 -1.42
N VAL A 78 -11.52 -12.29 -2.63
CA VAL A 78 -10.56 -12.29 -3.73
C VAL A 78 -10.65 -10.97 -4.49
N ASN A 79 -9.66 -10.10 -4.29
CA ASN A 79 -9.57 -8.88 -5.09
C ASN A 79 -9.05 -9.20 -6.49
N ARG A 80 -9.87 -8.90 -7.51
CA ARG A 80 -9.58 -9.15 -8.94
C ARG A 80 -9.13 -7.89 -9.69
N LYS A 81 -9.08 -6.74 -9.02
CA LYS A 81 -8.49 -5.52 -9.60
C LYS A 81 -6.99 -5.70 -9.70
N GLU A 82 -6.45 -5.36 -10.86
CA GLU A 82 -5.00 -5.37 -11.09
C GLU A 82 -4.29 -4.39 -10.14
N THR A 83 -4.77 -3.14 -10.13
CA THR A 83 -4.33 -2.10 -9.20
C THR A 83 -5.45 -1.75 -8.24
N LYS A 84 -5.12 -1.68 -6.94
CA LYS A 84 -6.05 -1.24 -5.90
C LYS A 84 -5.44 -0.13 -5.05
N GLN A 85 -6.27 0.84 -4.70
CA GLN A 85 -5.99 1.77 -3.61
C GLN A 85 -6.06 1.01 -2.27
N ILE A 86 -5.05 1.22 -1.42
CA ILE A 86 -4.98 0.62 -0.08
C ILE A 86 -5.54 1.60 0.95
N TYR A 87 -4.88 2.74 1.14
CA TYR A 87 -5.32 3.81 2.02
C TYR A 87 -4.77 5.16 1.55
N CYS A 88 -5.30 6.23 2.15
CA CYS A 88 -4.83 7.59 1.97
C CYS A 88 -4.37 8.16 3.30
N PHE A 89 -3.42 9.09 3.27
CA PHE A 89 -2.88 9.73 4.47
C PHE A 89 -2.42 11.16 4.18
N THR A 90 -2.33 11.98 5.22
CA THR A 90 -1.64 13.28 5.19
C THR A 90 -0.27 13.13 5.84
N LEU A 91 0.62 14.10 5.64
CA LEU A 91 1.91 14.16 6.34
C LEU A 91 1.85 14.97 7.64
N GLU A 92 0.65 15.29 8.10
CA GLU A 92 0.44 15.94 9.38
C GLU A 92 0.85 14.97 10.50
N PRO A 93 1.77 15.38 11.39
CA PRO A 93 2.09 14.58 12.57
C PRO A 93 0.84 14.29 13.40
N ARG A 94 0.77 13.09 13.98
CA ARG A 94 -0.31 12.65 14.87
C ARG A 94 0.28 12.29 16.24
N GLU A 95 -0.49 12.52 17.30
CA GLU A 95 -0.19 12.15 18.69
C GLU A 95 -0.90 10.87 19.10
#